data_AF-A0A3E1D7K1-F1
#
_entry.id   AF-A0A3E1D7K1-F1
#
_cell.length_a   1.000
_cell.length_b   1.000
_cell.length_c   1.000
_cell.angle_alpha   90.00
_cell.angle_beta   90.00
_cell.angle_gamma   90.00
#
_symmetry.space_group_name_H-M   'P 1'
#
loop_
_entity.id
_entity.type
_entity.pdbx_description
1 polymer ?
#
loop_
_entity_poly.entity_id
_entity_poly.type
_entity_poly.pdbx_seq_one_letter_code
_entity_poly.pdbx_strand_id
1 'polypeptide(L)'
;MSNLQNVLGELKLATIKKFVSLLPKSRKNYGKAIALVKEKRDKIETRLPADFSWSELYELEAKQMFILTLASLGYLEGMVQAARAGLNLNQFLIDEATRSSEDENEEVEWSGGHKGLFCEADIYSITHAAQISARCLGIYGFYLNELVAQVRKGGKDADNAYFKAVMIDRTVLTCPTFAARLARAEFFSEKNFILRLRKAFKGKPHDSLLIHQDLRTLLQFFHEINTINSLTLNEADLLLIQELKIYQDKGDDPARSLMRFIQRWKAAKHTAT
;
A
#
# COMPACT_ATOMS: atom_id res chain seq x y z
N MET A 1 -34.34 2.46 6.05
CA MET A 1 -33.06 2.43 5.32
C MET A 1 -32.10 3.33 6.07
N SER A 2 -31.23 2.73 6.89
CA SER A 2 -30.18 3.47 7.62
C SER A 2 -29.29 4.20 6.61
N ASN A 3 -29.09 5.49 6.84
CA ASN A 3 -28.53 6.42 5.88
C ASN A 3 -27.02 6.15 5.73
N LEU A 4 -26.63 5.27 4.80
CA LEU A 4 -25.23 5.02 4.41
C LEU A 4 -24.47 6.32 4.06
N GLN A 5 -25.20 7.41 3.74
CA GLN A 5 -24.65 8.75 3.57
C GLN A 5 -23.95 9.30 4.82
N ASN A 6 -24.30 8.85 6.02
CA ASN A 6 -23.69 9.30 7.28
C ASN A 6 -22.59 8.37 7.80
N VAL A 7 -22.37 7.21 7.16
CA VAL A 7 -21.59 6.11 7.75
C VAL A 7 -20.07 6.33 7.65
N LEU A 8 -19.60 7.18 6.74
CA LEU A 8 -18.16 7.30 6.41
C LEU A 8 -17.70 8.75 6.15
N GLY A 9 -18.19 9.69 6.97
CA GLY A 9 -17.87 11.11 6.82
C GLY A 9 -18.46 11.68 5.53
N GLU A 10 -17.64 12.34 4.71
CA GLU A 10 -18.08 12.98 3.46
C GLU A 10 -18.13 12.06 2.23
N LEU A 11 -17.69 10.79 2.35
CA LEU A 11 -17.58 9.90 1.20
C LEU A 11 -18.87 9.14 0.91
N LYS A 12 -19.31 9.20 -0.35
CA LYS A 12 -20.48 8.46 -0.84
C LYS A 12 -20.13 6.99 -1.05
N LEU A 13 -21.11 6.10 -0.79
CA LEU A 13 -20.96 4.66 -1.05
C LEU A 13 -20.52 4.35 -2.49
N ALA A 14 -21.03 5.09 -3.47
CA ALA A 14 -20.66 4.94 -4.88
C ALA A 14 -19.14 5.11 -5.09
N THR A 15 -18.53 6.07 -4.41
CA THR A 15 -17.08 6.35 -4.45
C THR A 15 -16.27 5.21 -3.86
N ILE A 16 -16.74 4.64 -2.75
CA ILE A 16 -16.08 3.50 -2.13
C ILE A 16 -16.20 2.26 -3.02
N LYS A 17 -17.35 2.04 -3.65
CA LYS A 17 -17.52 0.98 -4.66
C LYS A 17 -16.54 1.15 -5.83
N LYS A 18 -16.36 2.37 -6.33
CA LYS A 18 -15.34 2.68 -7.35
C LYS A 18 -13.94 2.31 -6.86
N PHE A 19 -13.54 2.81 -5.69
CA PHE A 19 -12.24 2.50 -5.10
C PHE A 19 -11.99 0.99 -4.96
N VAL A 20 -12.94 0.25 -4.39
CA VAL A 20 -12.84 -1.21 -4.23
C VAL A 20 -12.70 -1.91 -5.58
N SER A 21 -13.40 -1.43 -6.62
CA SER A 21 -13.29 -1.98 -7.98
C SER A 21 -11.93 -1.73 -8.63
N LEU A 22 -11.21 -0.68 -8.22
CA LEU A 22 -9.87 -0.37 -8.70
C LEU A 22 -8.80 -1.29 -8.10
N LEU A 23 -9.01 -1.82 -6.89
CA LEU A 23 -8.00 -2.66 -6.20
C LEU A 23 -7.55 -3.89 -7.01
N PRO A 24 -8.46 -4.76 -7.52
CA PRO A 24 -8.05 -5.90 -8.34
C PRO A 24 -7.49 -5.46 -9.71
N LYS A 25 -8.02 -4.39 -10.31
CA LYS A 25 -7.51 -3.83 -11.57
C LYS A 25 -6.07 -3.35 -11.42
N SER A 26 -5.77 -2.60 -10.37
CA SER A 26 -4.45 -2.09 -10.04
C SER A 26 -3.43 -3.23 -9.90
N ARG A 27 -3.77 -4.29 -9.15
CA ARG A 27 -2.90 -5.48 -9.02
C ARG A 27 -2.66 -6.18 -10.35
N LYS A 28 -3.70 -6.34 -11.19
CA LYS A 28 -3.58 -6.93 -12.52
C LYS A 28 -2.67 -6.10 -13.42
N ASN A 29 -2.84 -4.77 -13.42
CA ASN A 29 -2.05 -3.85 -14.21
C ASN A 29 -0.58 -3.83 -13.78
N TYR A 30 -0.33 -3.86 -12.47
CA TYR A 30 1.03 -4.03 -11.95
C TYR A 30 1.67 -5.35 -12.42
N GLY A 31 0.92 -6.45 -12.38
CA GLY A 31 1.38 -7.74 -12.93
C GLY A 31 1.76 -7.68 -14.41
N LYS A 32 0.93 -7.00 -15.22
CA LYS A 32 1.23 -6.74 -16.65
C LYS A 32 2.49 -5.87 -16.82
N ALA A 33 2.61 -4.79 -16.04
CA ALA A 33 3.77 -3.90 -16.10
C ALA A 33 5.08 -4.65 -15.77
N ILE A 34 5.09 -5.48 -14.73
CA ILE A 34 6.26 -6.31 -14.39
C ILE A 34 6.59 -7.32 -15.49
N ALA A 35 5.57 -7.90 -16.14
CA ALA A 35 5.80 -8.80 -17.28
C ALA A 35 6.43 -8.06 -18.46
N LEU A 36 5.94 -6.86 -18.77
CA LEU A 36 6.48 -6.01 -19.84
C LEU A 36 7.93 -5.56 -19.55
N VAL A 37 8.23 -5.19 -18.30
CA VAL A 37 9.61 -4.84 -17.89
C VAL A 37 10.56 -6.01 -18.13
N LYS A 38 10.13 -7.24 -17.84
CA LYS A 38 10.94 -8.45 -18.10
C LYS A 38 11.12 -8.71 -19.59
N GLU A 39 10.07 -8.53 -20.39
CA GLU A 39 10.13 -8.69 -21.84
C GLU A 39 11.07 -7.66 -22.49
N LYS A 40 11.06 -6.41 -21.99
CA LYS A 40 11.86 -5.30 -22.50
C LYS A 40 13.14 -5.05 -21.70
N ARG A 41 13.64 -6.05 -20.98
CA ARG A 41 14.77 -5.92 -20.04
C ARG A 41 15.94 -5.16 -20.63
N ASP A 42 16.47 -5.59 -21.77
CA ASP A 42 17.68 -4.99 -22.35
C ASP A 42 17.48 -3.51 -22.70
N LYS A 43 16.27 -3.14 -23.16
CA LYS A 43 15.93 -1.74 -23.45
C LYS A 43 15.84 -0.91 -22.18
N ILE A 44 15.29 -1.47 -21.10
CA ILE A 44 15.17 -0.76 -19.83
C ILE A 44 16.54 -0.63 -19.15
N GLU A 45 17.33 -1.70 -19.12
CA GLU A 45 18.65 -1.73 -18.47
C GLU A 45 19.57 -0.62 -18.98
N THR A 46 19.54 -0.35 -20.30
CA THR A 46 20.35 0.73 -20.92
C THR A 46 19.94 2.14 -20.50
N ARG A 47 18.79 2.31 -19.87
CA ARG A 47 18.26 3.59 -19.38
C ARG A 47 18.37 3.74 -17.87
N LEU A 48 18.68 2.66 -17.15
CA LEU A 48 18.85 2.70 -15.71
C LEU A 48 20.28 3.12 -15.37
N PRO A 49 20.48 3.99 -14.36
CA PRO A 49 21.81 4.29 -13.87
C PRO A 49 22.41 3.07 -13.15
N ALA A 50 23.74 3.01 -13.05
CA ALA A 50 24.45 1.86 -12.46
C ALA A 50 24.12 1.62 -10.97
N ASP A 51 23.70 2.68 -10.28
CA ASP A 51 23.28 2.69 -8.88
C ASP A 51 21.75 2.62 -8.70
N PHE A 52 21.01 2.21 -9.74
CA PHE A 52 19.55 2.10 -9.68
C PHE A 52 19.07 1.26 -8.49
N SER A 53 18.35 1.91 -7.59
CA SER A 53 17.77 1.32 -6.38
C SER A 53 16.52 2.10 -6.00
N TRP A 54 15.53 1.42 -5.42
CA TRP A 54 14.32 2.06 -4.90
C TRP A 54 14.16 1.87 -3.39
N SER A 55 15.03 1.07 -2.78
CA SER A 55 14.91 0.67 -1.37
C SER A 55 14.93 1.86 -0.41
N GLU A 56 15.71 2.91 -0.71
CA GLU A 56 15.78 4.12 0.11
C GLU A 56 14.44 4.83 0.24
N LEU A 57 13.57 4.71 -0.77
CA LEU A 57 12.22 5.27 -0.71
C LEU A 57 11.39 4.65 0.42
N TYR A 58 11.73 3.44 0.89
CA TYR A 58 11.05 2.83 2.05
C TYR A 58 11.37 3.51 3.39
N GLU A 59 12.40 4.35 3.45
CA GLU A 59 12.71 5.13 4.64
C GLU A 59 11.75 6.32 4.83
N LEU A 60 11.10 6.77 3.75
CA LEU A 60 10.08 7.83 3.78
C LEU A 60 8.84 7.40 4.55
N GLU A 61 8.09 8.37 5.08
CA GLU A 61 6.73 8.09 5.56
C GLU A 61 5.81 7.70 4.40
N ALA A 62 4.77 6.89 4.67
CA ALA A 62 3.82 6.44 3.64
C ALA A 62 3.17 7.62 2.90
N LYS A 63 2.85 8.71 3.62
CA LYS A 63 2.29 9.94 3.02
C LYS A 63 3.29 10.63 2.08
N GLN A 64 4.57 10.66 2.43
CA GLN A 64 5.62 11.24 1.59
C GLN A 64 5.80 10.43 0.31
N MET A 65 5.83 9.10 0.41
CA MET A 65 5.86 8.19 -0.75
C MET A 65 4.65 8.43 -1.67
N PHE A 66 3.45 8.59 -1.10
CA PHE A 66 2.24 8.86 -1.87
C PHE A 66 2.32 10.19 -2.63
N ILE A 67 2.74 11.27 -1.97
CA ILE A 67 2.95 12.58 -2.61
C ILE A 67 4.00 12.49 -3.71
N LEU A 68 5.11 11.79 -3.45
CA LEU A 68 6.18 11.60 -4.42
C LEU A 68 5.68 10.84 -5.66
N THR A 69 4.83 9.84 -5.47
CA THR A 69 4.18 9.09 -6.56
C THR A 69 3.26 10.00 -7.39
N LEU A 70 2.46 10.85 -6.74
CA LEU A 70 1.61 11.80 -7.45
C LEU A 70 2.42 12.85 -8.21
N ALA A 71 3.55 13.29 -7.65
CA ALA A 71 4.46 14.21 -8.29
C ALA A 71 5.13 13.58 -9.52
N SER A 72 5.64 12.35 -9.40
CA SER A 72 6.33 11.66 -10.52
C SER A 72 5.38 11.34 -11.67
N LEU A 73 4.10 11.08 -11.37
CA LEU A 73 3.05 10.85 -12.38
C LEU A 73 2.43 12.14 -12.94
N GLY A 74 2.81 13.33 -12.45
CA GLY A 74 2.28 14.61 -12.93
C GLY A 74 0.91 15.02 -12.36
N TYR A 75 0.35 14.26 -11.41
CA TYR A 75 -0.97 14.55 -10.81
C TYR A 75 -0.94 15.65 -9.74
N LEU A 76 0.23 16.06 -9.26
CA LEU A 76 0.34 17.00 -8.14
C LEU A 76 -0.30 18.37 -8.43
N GLU A 77 -0.16 18.90 -9.65
CA GLU A 77 -0.72 20.21 -10.00
C GLU A 77 -2.26 20.17 -10.03
N GLY A 78 -2.84 19.13 -10.65
CA GLY A 78 -4.29 18.91 -10.66
C GLY A 78 -4.85 18.78 -9.25
N MET A 79 -4.13 18.10 -8.35
CA MET A 79 -4.50 18.03 -6.93
C MET A 79 -4.49 19.38 -6.22
N VAL A 80 -3.46 20.21 -6.44
CA VAL A 80 -3.37 21.55 -5.85
C VAL A 80 -4.51 22.43 -6.35
N GLN A 81 -4.85 22.34 -7.64
CA GLN A 81 -5.97 23.07 -8.22
C GLN A 81 -7.32 22.59 -7.65
N ALA A 82 -7.52 21.28 -7.52
CA ALA A 82 -8.70 20.70 -6.89
C ALA A 82 -8.85 21.16 -5.44
N ALA A 83 -7.75 21.19 -4.68
CA ALA A 83 -7.74 21.68 -3.30
C ALA A 83 -8.14 23.16 -3.21
N ARG A 84 -7.58 24.01 -4.08
CA ARG A 84 -7.90 25.45 -4.16
C ARG A 84 -9.36 25.70 -4.55
N ALA A 85 -9.93 24.82 -5.36
CA ALA A 85 -11.35 24.87 -5.74
C ALA A 85 -12.29 24.32 -4.65
N GLY A 86 -11.77 23.87 -3.49
CA GLY A 86 -12.58 23.34 -2.40
C GLY A 86 -13.15 21.94 -2.67
N LEU A 87 -12.56 21.18 -3.59
CA LEU A 87 -13.02 19.82 -3.89
C LEU A 87 -12.59 18.83 -2.81
N ASN A 88 -13.41 17.80 -2.58
CA ASN A 88 -13.01 16.66 -1.76
C ASN A 88 -11.90 15.88 -2.49
N LEU A 89 -10.68 15.92 -1.97
CA LEU A 89 -9.50 15.36 -2.65
C LEU A 89 -9.53 13.84 -2.78
N ASN A 90 -10.14 13.13 -1.83
CA ASN A 90 -10.29 11.68 -1.92
C ASN A 90 -11.21 11.29 -3.08
N GLN A 91 -12.34 12.00 -3.21
CA GLN A 91 -13.25 11.84 -4.34
C GLN A 91 -12.54 12.12 -5.67
N PHE A 92 -11.85 13.27 -5.75
CA PHE A 92 -11.11 13.68 -6.93
C PHE A 92 -10.11 12.60 -7.37
N LEU A 93 -9.27 12.11 -6.44
CA LEU A 93 -8.27 11.08 -6.75
C LEU A 93 -8.88 9.76 -7.22
N ILE A 94 -10.00 9.34 -6.61
CA ILE A 94 -10.69 8.11 -7.02
C ILE A 94 -11.30 8.28 -8.41
N ASP A 95 -11.87 9.44 -8.72
CA ASP A 95 -12.45 9.70 -10.04
C ASP A 95 -11.38 9.80 -11.13
N GLU A 96 -10.24 10.46 -10.86
CA GLU A 96 -9.08 10.50 -11.77
C GLU A 96 -8.54 9.08 -12.01
N ALA A 97 -8.30 8.31 -10.94
CA ALA A 97 -7.82 6.93 -11.06
C ALA A 97 -8.82 6.02 -11.80
N THR A 98 -10.12 6.28 -11.67
CA THR A 98 -11.16 5.56 -12.41
C THR A 98 -11.09 5.89 -13.89
N ARG A 99 -11.02 7.19 -14.24
CA ARG A 99 -10.92 7.66 -15.63
C ARG A 99 -9.68 7.07 -16.32
N SER A 100 -8.52 7.18 -15.70
CA SER A 100 -7.27 6.60 -16.23
C SER A 100 -7.30 5.07 -16.34
N SER A 101 -8.18 4.38 -15.62
CA SER A 101 -8.33 2.92 -15.72
C SER A 101 -9.30 2.47 -16.81
N GLU A 102 -10.16 3.37 -17.29
CA GLU A 102 -11.17 3.11 -18.32
C GLU A 102 -10.65 3.48 -19.72
N ASP A 103 -9.74 4.46 -19.78
CA ASP A 103 -9.08 4.84 -21.03
C ASP A 103 -7.81 4.02 -21.28
N GLU A 104 -7.99 2.79 -21.79
CA GLU A 104 -6.87 1.90 -22.13
C GLU A 104 -6.13 2.32 -23.43
N ASN A 105 -6.61 3.33 -24.16
CA ASN A 105 -6.10 3.72 -25.48
C ASN A 105 -5.40 5.09 -25.51
N GLU A 106 -5.41 5.85 -24.41
CA GLU A 106 -4.72 7.14 -24.35
C GLU A 106 -3.20 6.93 -24.23
N GLU A 107 -2.47 7.12 -25.34
CA GLU A 107 -1.02 7.28 -25.30
C GLU A 107 -0.69 8.62 -24.61
N VAL A 108 -0.57 8.58 -23.29
CA VAL A 108 -0.14 9.75 -22.51
C VAL A 108 1.39 9.86 -22.63
N GLU A 109 1.85 10.88 -23.35
CA GLU A 109 3.26 11.26 -23.33
C GLU A 109 3.64 11.76 -21.93
N TRP A 110 4.52 11.04 -21.25
CA TRP A 110 4.96 11.41 -19.91
C TRP A 110 5.99 12.54 -19.98
N SER A 111 5.67 13.68 -19.37
CA SER A 111 6.45 14.92 -19.45
C SER A 111 7.52 15.09 -18.35
N GLY A 112 7.93 14.00 -17.69
CA GLY A 112 8.89 14.06 -16.58
C GLY A 112 8.26 14.40 -15.22
N GLY A 113 6.95 14.18 -15.06
CA GLY A 113 6.23 14.45 -13.81
C GLY A 113 6.08 15.94 -13.49
N HIS A 114 6.03 16.29 -12.20
CA HIS A 114 5.83 17.67 -11.77
C HIS A 114 6.94 18.58 -12.32
N LYS A 115 6.57 19.44 -13.29
CA LYS A 115 7.46 20.41 -13.93
C LYS A 115 8.72 19.77 -14.56
N GLY A 116 8.65 18.51 -14.99
CA GLY A 116 9.78 17.81 -15.60
C GLY A 116 10.92 17.48 -14.63
N LEU A 117 10.66 17.41 -13.32
CA LEU A 117 11.68 17.15 -12.30
C LEU A 117 12.16 15.69 -12.21
N PHE A 118 11.46 14.76 -12.87
CA PHE A 118 11.72 13.33 -12.75
C PHE A 118 12.25 12.77 -14.06
N CYS A 119 13.25 11.89 -13.97
CA CYS A 119 13.72 11.08 -15.08
C CYS A 119 13.04 9.69 -15.08
N GLU A 120 13.21 8.92 -16.16
CA GLU A 120 12.57 7.61 -16.29
C GLU A 120 12.95 6.65 -15.14
N ALA A 121 14.20 6.70 -14.67
CA ALA A 121 14.65 5.89 -13.53
C ALA A 121 13.92 6.26 -12.23
N ASP A 122 13.63 7.55 -12.01
CA ASP A 122 12.84 7.98 -10.85
C ASP A 122 11.42 7.43 -10.94
N ILE A 123 10.80 7.47 -12.12
CA ILE A 123 9.45 6.94 -12.28
C ILE A 123 9.41 5.43 -12.01
N TYR A 124 10.40 4.68 -12.52
CA TYR A 124 10.47 3.25 -12.30
C TYR A 124 10.68 2.91 -10.83
N SER A 125 11.60 3.59 -10.15
CA SER A 125 11.88 3.35 -8.73
C SER A 125 10.68 3.72 -7.84
N ILE A 126 10.11 4.91 -8.02
CA ILE A 126 8.99 5.42 -7.21
C ILE A 126 7.74 4.56 -7.41
N THR A 127 7.35 4.30 -8.67
CA THR A 127 6.13 3.53 -8.93
C THR A 127 6.29 2.08 -8.49
N HIS A 128 7.46 1.47 -8.67
CA HIS A 128 7.72 0.12 -8.18
C HIS A 128 7.66 0.04 -6.66
N ALA A 129 8.35 0.95 -5.95
CA ALA A 129 8.32 1.01 -4.49
C ALA A 129 6.90 1.25 -3.94
N ALA A 130 6.14 2.16 -4.56
CA ALA A 130 4.76 2.42 -4.17
C ALA A 130 3.86 1.19 -4.33
N GLN A 131 3.99 0.45 -5.44
CA GLN A 131 3.22 -0.77 -5.69
C GLN A 131 3.59 -1.90 -4.73
N ILE A 132 4.88 -2.06 -4.42
CA ILE A 132 5.34 -3.01 -3.41
C ILE A 132 4.83 -2.63 -2.01
N SER A 133 4.85 -1.34 -1.67
CA SER A 133 4.33 -0.83 -0.40
C SER A 133 2.81 -1.06 -0.27
N ALA A 134 2.05 -0.81 -1.34
CA ALA A 134 0.61 -1.11 -1.40
C ALA A 134 0.33 -2.63 -1.32
N ARG A 135 1.18 -3.47 -1.92
CA ARG A 135 1.09 -4.93 -1.78
C ARG A 135 1.34 -5.37 -0.33
N CYS A 136 2.32 -4.77 0.35
CA CYS A 136 2.56 -5.00 1.78
C CYS A 136 1.30 -4.69 2.59
N LEU A 137 0.62 -3.59 2.27
CA LEU A 137 -0.63 -3.19 2.91
C LEU A 137 -1.71 -4.27 2.76
N GLY A 138 -1.94 -4.77 1.55
CA GLY A 138 -2.94 -5.84 1.35
C GLY A 138 -2.61 -7.10 2.17
N ILE A 139 -1.34 -7.46 2.31
CA ILE A 139 -0.93 -8.72 2.96
C ILE A 139 -0.91 -8.60 4.48
N TYR A 140 -0.26 -7.56 5.01
CA TYR A 140 0.00 -7.41 6.44
C TYR A 140 -0.83 -6.32 7.11
N GLY A 141 -1.54 -5.50 6.35
CA GLY A 141 -2.26 -4.34 6.87
C GLY A 141 -1.37 -3.14 7.15
N PHE A 142 -0.12 -3.14 6.67
CA PHE A 142 0.83 -2.05 6.82
C PHE A 142 1.52 -1.77 5.48
N TYR A 143 1.74 -0.51 5.16
CA TYR A 143 2.69 -0.11 4.12
C TYR A 143 4.08 -0.65 4.44
N LEU A 144 4.90 -0.87 3.42
CA LEU A 144 6.27 -1.35 3.65
C LEU A 144 7.08 -0.30 4.43
N ASN A 145 6.86 0.98 4.13
CA ASN A 145 7.39 2.13 4.87
C ASN A 145 7.04 2.11 6.37
N GLU A 146 5.81 1.69 6.72
CA GLU A 146 5.41 1.57 8.14
C GLU A 146 6.14 0.42 8.84
N LEU A 147 6.43 -0.68 8.13
CA LEU A 147 7.27 -1.74 8.68
C LEU A 147 8.71 -1.26 8.88
N VAL A 148 9.23 -0.44 7.97
CA VAL A 148 10.55 0.20 8.15
C VAL A 148 10.56 1.10 9.37
N ALA A 149 9.54 1.95 9.54
CA ALA A 149 9.40 2.78 10.73
C ALA A 149 9.34 1.95 12.03
N GLN A 150 8.63 0.81 12.04
CA GLN A 150 8.59 -0.10 13.19
C GLN A 150 9.97 -0.69 13.53
N VAL A 151 10.75 -1.09 12.52
CA VAL A 151 12.14 -1.55 12.74
C VAL A 151 12.99 -0.43 13.32
N ARG A 152 12.87 0.79 12.79
CA ARG A 152 13.61 1.97 13.25
C ARG A 152 13.29 2.32 14.70
N LYS A 153 12.01 2.24 15.09
CA LYS A 153 11.53 2.46 16.46
C LYS A 153 12.06 1.40 17.44
N GLY A 154 12.31 0.18 16.97
CA GLY A 154 12.77 -0.93 17.80
C GLY A 154 11.66 -1.55 18.65
N GLY A 155 12.05 -2.25 19.72
CA GLY A 155 11.12 -2.92 20.63
C GLY A 155 10.75 -4.35 20.22
N LYS A 156 9.76 -4.93 20.92
CA LYS A 156 9.43 -6.37 20.86
C LYS A 156 8.99 -6.85 19.46
N ASP A 157 8.43 -5.96 18.65
CA ASP A 157 7.84 -6.29 17.34
C ASP A 157 8.75 -5.89 16.16
N ALA A 158 9.88 -5.23 16.41
CA ALA A 158 10.78 -4.74 15.36
C ALA A 158 11.30 -5.87 14.46
N ASP A 159 11.76 -6.98 15.05
CA ASP A 159 12.23 -8.12 14.26
C ASP A 159 11.10 -8.77 13.46
N ASN A 160 9.87 -8.79 13.99
CA ASN A 160 8.72 -9.28 13.23
C ASN A 160 8.42 -8.39 12.01
N ALA A 161 8.48 -7.07 12.17
CA ALA A 161 8.34 -6.13 11.07
C ALA A 161 9.47 -6.29 10.04
N TYR A 162 10.71 -6.47 10.50
CA TYR A 162 11.89 -6.73 9.68
C TYR A 162 11.66 -7.93 8.75
N PHE A 163 11.29 -9.10 9.31
CA PHE A 163 11.11 -10.30 8.50
C PHE A 163 9.90 -10.22 7.56
N LYS A 164 8.83 -9.54 7.96
CA LYS A 164 7.68 -9.29 7.08
C LYS A 164 8.07 -8.45 5.89
N ALA A 165 8.83 -7.38 6.10
CA ALA A 165 9.31 -6.49 5.03
C ALA A 165 10.21 -7.24 4.04
N VAL A 166 11.21 -7.98 4.54
CA VAL A 166 12.13 -8.78 3.69
C VAL A 166 11.37 -9.81 2.84
N MET A 167 10.28 -10.38 3.36
CA MET A 167 9.45 -11.34 2.63
C MET A 167 8.63 -10.68 1.51
N ILE A 168 8.37 -9.38 1.59
CA ILE A 168 7.69 -8.62 0.54
C ILE A 168 8.69 -8.17 -0.53
N ASP A 169 9.80 -7.58 -0.11
CA ASP A 169 10.85 -7.08 -0.99
C ASP A 169 12.21 -7.22 -0.31
N ARG A 170 13.13 -7.93 -0.97
CA ARG A 170 14.47 -8.21 -0.46
C ARG A 170 15.40 -7.01 -0.55
N THR A 171 15.10 -6.06 -1.44
CA THR A 171 15.88 -4.82 -1.56
C THR A 171 15.79 -3.98 -0.30
N VAL A 172 14.79 -4.19 0.57
CA VAL A 172 14.72 -3.50 1.87
C VAL A 172 15.97 -3.71 2.73
N LEU A 173 16.75 -4.77 2.49
CA LEU A 173 18.02 -5.01 3.19
C LEU A 173 19.09 -3.93 2.93
N THR A 174 19.00 -3.19 1.83
CA THR A 174 19.91 -2.08 1.52
C THR A 174 19.45 -0.76 2.15
N CYS A 175 18.26 -0.70 2.75
CA CYS A 175 17.82 0.47 3.51
C CYS A 175 18.72 0.67 4.75
N PRO A 176 19.13 1.90 5.09
CA PRO A 176 19.94 2.19 6.27
C PRO A 176 19.41 1.56 7.57
N THR A 177 18.09 1.62 7.81
CA THR A 177 17.45 1.04 9.00
C THR A 177 17.65 -0.48 9.08
N PHE A 178 17.52 -1.19 7.95
CA PHE A 178 17.64 -2.64 7.91
C PHE A 178 19.09 -3.09 7.93
N ALA A 179 19.95 -2.41 7.18
CA ALA A 179 21.39 -2.63 7.19
C ALA A 179 21.96 -2.48 8.60
N ALA A 180 21.56 -1.45 9.34
CA ALA A 180 21.97 -1.25 10.72
C ALA A 180 21.51 -2.38 11.65
N ARG A 181 20.25 -2.84 11.52
CA ARG A 181 19.73 -3.96 12.33
C ARG A 181 20.45 -5.28 12.02
N LEU A 182 20.73 -5.55 10.73
CA LEU A 182 21.49 -6.72 10.29
C LEU A 182 22.92 -6.68 10.81
N ALA A 183 23.61 -5.55 10.69
CA ALA A 183 24.97 -5.38 11.20
C ALA A 183 25.06 -5.66 12.71
N ARG A 184 24.06 -5.20 13.49
CA ARG A 184 23.97 -5.52 14.92
C ARG A 184 23.77 -7.02 15.17
N ALA A 185 22.88 -7.68 14.42
CA ALA A 185 22.66 -9.11 14.56
C ALA A 185 23.94 -9.92 14.31
N GLU A 186 24.70 -9.55 13.27
CA GLU A 186 25.99 -10.17 12.95
C GLU A 186 27.02 -9.89 14.04
N PHE A 187 27.16 -8.63 14.47
CA PHE A 187 28.10 -8.23 15.52
C PHE A 187 27.88 -8.99 16.84
N PHE A 188 26.62 -9.17 17.23
CA PHE A 188 26.24 -9.91 18.44
C PHE A 188 26.01 -11.41 18.21
N SER A 189 26.30 -11.94 17.02
CA SER A 189 26.14 -13.36 16.68
C SER A 189 24.73 -13.90 16.99
N GLU A 190 23.68 -13.13 16.68
CA GLU A 190 22.28 -13.47 16.91
C GLU A 190 21.81 -14.60 15.96
N LYS A 191 22.22 -15.84 16.21
CA LYS A 191 21.95 -17.00 15.34
C LYS A 191 20.47 -17.17 14.99
N ASN A 192 19.57 -16.91 15.93
CA ASN A 192 18.12 -17.00 15.73
C ASN A 192 17.63 -15.94 14.73
N PHE A 193 18.17 -14.72 14.78
CA PHE A 193 17.84 -13.66 13.83
C PHE A 193 18.27 -14.07 12.41
N ILE A 194 19.51 -14.54 12.25
CA ILE A 194 20.04 -14.99 10.94
C ILE A 194 19.24 -16.17 10.37
N LEU A 195 18.84 -17.13 11.22
CA LEU A 195 17.98 -18.24 10.79
C LEU A 195 16.62 -17.75 10.30
N ARG A 196 16.00 -16.79 11.01
CA ARG A 196 14.73 -16.17 10.59
C ARG A 196 14.88 -15.34 9.32
N LEU A 197 15.99 -14.63 9.15
CA LEU A 197 16.30 -13.89 7.92
C LEU A 197 16.36 -14.83 6.72
N ARG A 198 17.08 -15.96 6.83
CA ARG A 198 17.13 -16.98 5.76
C ARG A 198 15.74 -17.50 5.40
N LYS A 199 14.88 -17.70 6.39
CA LYS A 199 13.47 -18.10 6.17
C LYS A 199 12.66 -16.99 5.48
N ALA A 200 12.80 -15.74 5.92
CA ALA A 200 12.11 -14.60 5.31
C ALA A 200 12.52 -14.38 3.85
N PHE A 201 13.83 -14.47 3.56
CA PHE A 201 14.38 -14.27 2.22
C PHE A 201 13.88 -15.30 1.21
N LYS A 202 13.74 -16.56 1.63
CA LYS A 202 13.21 -17.66 0.79
C LYS A 202 11.68 -17.75 0.81
N GLY A 203 11.06 -17.23 1.85
CA GLY A 203 9.63 -17.35 2.11
C GLY A 203 8.78 -16.52 1.17
N LYS A 204 7.53 -16.93 1.04
CA LYS A 204 6.44 -16.10 0.51
C LYS A 204 5.39 -15.92 1.62
N PRO A 205 4.61 -14.84 1.59
CA PRO A 205 3.47 -14.69 2.49
C PRO A 205 2.53 -15.88 2.37
N HIS A 206 1.99 -16.32 3.51
CA HIS A 206 1.07 -17.46 3.55
C HIS A 206 -0.23 -17.12 2.80
N ASP A 207 -0.80 -18.08 2.08
CA ASP A 207 -1.97 -17.85 1.21
C ASP A 207 -3.20 -17.35 1.99
N SER A 208 -3.33 -17.74 3.27
CA SER A 208 -4.39 -17.22 4.16
C SER A 208 -4.31 -15.70 4.39
N LEU A 209 -3.12 -15.10 4.27
CA LEU A 209 -2.99 -13.64 4.33
C LEU A 209 -3.54 -12.99 3.07
N LEU A 210 -3.68 -13.72 1.97
CA LEU A 210 -4.15 -13.17 0.70
C LEU A 210 -5.69 -13.07 0.64
N ILE A 211 -6.41 -13.80 1.49
CA ILE A 211 -7.89 -13.86 1.48
C ILE A 211 -8.54 -12.49 1.75
N HIS A 212 -7.93 -11.66 2.62
CA HIS A 212 -8.51 -10.40 3.07
C HIS A 212 -7.73 -9.17 2.60
N GLN A 213 -7.08 -9.24 1.43
CA GLN A 213 -6.27 -8.12 0.93
C GLN A 213 -7.10 -6.85 0.73
N ASP A 214 -8.23 -6.95 0.06
CA ASP A 214 -9.09 -5.79 -0.23
C ASP A 214 -9.70 -5.21 1.04
N LEU A 215 -10.07 -6.06 1.99
CA LEU A 215 -10.51 -5.62 3.31
C LEU A 215 -9.40 -4.83 4.02
N ARG A 216 -8.15 -5.32 4.10
CA ARG A 216 -7.06 -4.60 4.78
C ARG A 216 -6.77 -3.25 4.11
N THR A 217 -6.78 -3.20 2.78
CA THR A 217 -6.60 -1.94 2.06
C THR A 217 -7.73 -0.95 2.35
N LEU A 218 -8.97 -1.40 2.39
CA LEU A 218 -10.10 -0.52 2.70
C LEU A 218 -10.10 -0.05 4.17
N LEU A 219 -9.71 -0.90 5.12
CA LEU A 219 -9.56 -0.49 6.52
C LEU A 219 -8.47 0.57 6.69
N GLN A 220 -7.36 0.47 5.93
CA GLN A 220 -6.33 1.50 5.88
C GLN A 220 -6.87 2.81 5.31
N PHE A 221 -7.63 2.75 4.22
CA PHE A 221 -8.28 3.94 3.66
C PHE A 221 -9.18 4.62 4.70
N PHE A 222 -10.02 3.86 5.42
CA PHE A 222 -10.85 4.40 6.52
C PHE A 222 -10.03 4.96 7.69
N HIS A 223 -8.86 4.39 7.95
CA HIS A 223 -7.96 4.90 8.98
C HIS A 223 -7.36 6.25 8.57
N GLU A 224 -6.96 6.42 7.32
CA GLU A 224 -6.37 7.65 6.80
C GLU A 224 -7.34 8.82 6.76
N ILE A 225 -8.62 8.54 6.53
CA ILE A 225 -9.70 9.54 6.58
C ILE A 225 -10.36 9.65 7.97
N ASN A 226 -9.81 8.99 8.99
CA ASN A 226 -10.26 9.02 10.39
C ASN A 226 -11.70 8.52 10.65
N THR A 227 -12.26 7.67 9.78
CA THR A 227 -13.62 7.10 9.95
C THR A 227 -13.61 5.70 10.54
N ILE A 228 -12.45 5.04 10.60
CA ILE A 228 -12.36 3.65 11.06
C ILE A 228 -12.86 3.47 12.51
N ASN A 229 -12.72 4.49 13.36
CA ASN A 229 -13.08 4.42 14.78
C ASN A 229 -14.59 4.58 15.03
N SER A 230 -15.32 5.24 14.13
CA SER A 230 -16.77 5.40 14.23
C SER A 230 -17.56 4.19 13.68
N LEU A 231 -16.90 3.27 12.97
CA LEU A 231 -17.56 2.15 12.32
C LEU A 231 -18.17 1.16 13.34
N THR A 232 -19.49 1.11 13.40
CA THR A 232 -20.26 0.17 14.23
C THR A 232 -20.35 -1.21 13.58
N LEU A 233 -20.79 -2.22 14.34
CA LEU A 233 -21.00 -3.58 13.82
C LEU A 233 -22.01 -3.61 12.67
N ASN A 234 -23.14 -2.91 12.82
CA ASN A 234 -24.20 -2.89 11.79
C ASN A 234 -23.72 -2.17 10.52
N GLU A 235 -22.94 -1.10 10.66
CA GLU A 235 -22.36 -0.39 9.52
C GLU A 235 -21.28 -1.21 8.82
N ALA A 236 -20.42 -1.90 9.59
CA ALA A 236 -19.42 -2.80 9.04
C ALA A 236 -20.06 -3.96 8.27
N ASP A 237 -21.13 -4.56 8.81
CA ASP A 237 -21.89 -5.62 8.15
C ASP A 237 -22.50 -5.12 6.83
N LEU A 238 -23.31 -4.06 6.90
CA LEU A 238 -23.95 -3.47 5.73
C LEU A 238 -22.93 -3.10 4.64
N LEU A 239 -21.86 -2.41 5.02
CA LEU A 239 -20.86 -1.93 4.07
C LEU A 239 -19.97 -3.05 3.51
N LEU A 240 -19.30 -3.82 4.38
CA LEU A 240 -18.18 -4.68 3.98
C LEU A 240 -18.66 -6.07 3.53
N ILE A 241 -19.80 -6.53 4.04
CA ILE A 241 -20.40 -7.83 3.68
C ILE A 241 -21.48 -7.63 2.62
N GLN A 242 -22.51 -6.82 2.89
CA GLN A 242 -23.67 -6.74 2.01
C GLN A 242 -23.40 -5.92 0.73
N GLU A 243 -22.86 -4.69 0.87
CA GLU A 243 -22.69 -3.76 -0.25
C GLU A 243 -21.41 -4.03 -1.07
N LEU A 244 -20.27 -4.20 -0.40
CA LEU A 244 -18.96 -4.34 -1.06
C LEU A 244 -18.54 -5.80 -1.28
N LYS A 245 -19.08 -6.74 -0.51
CA LYS A 245 -18.79 -8.19 -0.62
C LYS A 245 -17.30 -8.52 -0.55
N ILE A 246 -16.53 -7.77 0.25
CA ILE A 246 -15.09 -7.97 0.44
C ILE A 246 -14.75 -8.80 1.68
N TYR A 247 -15.77 -9.24 2.42
CA TYR A 247 -15.65 -10.19 3.52
C TYR A 247 -16.67 -11.31 3.36
N GLN A 248 -16.34 -12.48 3.91
CA GLN A 248 -17.19 -13.66 3.79
C GLN A 248 -18.51 -13.49 4.55
N ASP A 249 -19.59 -13.97 3.96
CA ASP A 249 -20.95 -14.01 4.52
C ASP A 249 -21.31 -15.39 5.11
N LYS A 250 -20.34 -16.30 5.17
CA LYS A 250 -20.53 -17.68 5.65
C LYS A 250 -20.19 -17.83 7.14
N GLY A 251 -20.98 -18.65 7.83
CA GLY A 251 -20.82 -18.99 9.25
C GLY A 251 -21.98 -18.50 10.11
N ASP A 252 -21.94 -18.81 11.40
CA ASP A 252 -23.04 -18.52 12.33
C ASP A 252 -23.24 -17.01 12.59
N ASP A 253 -22.16 -16.23 12.58
CA ASP A 253 -22.19 -14.78 12.81
C ASP A 253 -21.04 -14.04 12.08
N PRO A 254 -21.18 -13.83 10.75
CA PRO A 254 -20.15 -13.19 9.93
C PRO A 254 -19.82 -11.76 10.39
N ALA A 255 -20.84 -11.00 10.82
CA ALA A 255 -20.69 -9.62 11.28
C ALA A 255 -19.82 -9.52 12.54
N ARG A 256 -20.03 -10.38 13.55
CA ARG A 256 -19.14 -10.40 14.73
C ARG A 256 -17.74 -10.86 14.39
N SER A 257 -17.58 -11.82 13.48
CA SER A 257 -16.26 -12.26 13.01
C SER A 257 -15.50 -11.11 12.34
N LEU A 258 -16.17 -10.37 11.46
CA LEU A 258 -15.64 -9.17 10.82
C LEU A 258 -15.23 -8.14 11.87
N MET A 259 -16.09 -7.85 12.85
CA MET A 259 -15.77 -6.85 13.86
C MET A 259 -14.55 -7.24 14.71
N ARG A 260 -14.40 -8.52 15.06
CA ARG A 260 -13.17 -9.04 15.72
C ARG A 260 -11.93 -8.89 14.83
N PHE A 261 -12.07 -9.05 13.52
CA PHE A 261 -10.98 -8.79 12.58
C PHE A 261 -10.58 -7.31 12.63
N ILE A 262 -11.55 -6.40 12.51
CA ILE A 262 -11.31 -4.94 12.54
C ILE A 262 -10.67 -4.51 13.87
N GLN A 263 -11.14 -5.03 15.01
CA GLN A 263 -10.57 -4.72 16.32
C GLN A 263 -9.10 -5.17 16.44
N ARG A 264 -8.78 -6.39 15.97
CA ARG A 264 -7.39 -6.88 15.95
C ARG A 264 -6.51 -6.04 15.03
N TRP A 265 -7.04 -5.63 13.88
CA TRP A 265 -6.34 -4.76 12.94
C TRP A 265 -6.04 -3.38 13.56
N LYS A 266 -7.04 -2.76 14.21
CA LYS A 266 -6.88 -1.49 14.95
C LYS A 266 -5.83 -1.59 16.05
N ALA A 267 -5.90 -2.66 16.85
CA ALA A 267 -4.93 -2.88 17.94
C ALA A 267 -3.49 -2.96 17.40
N ALA A 268 -3.27 -3.65 16.28
CA ALA A 268 -1.96 -3.74 15.65
C ALA A 268 -1.47 -2.37 15.13
N LYS A 269 -2.37 -1.53 14.60
CA LYS A 269 -2.03 -0.17 14.15
C LYS A 269 -1.63 0.76 15.29
N HIS A 270 -2.35 0.72 16.41
CA HIS A 270 -2.01 1.51 17.59
C HIS A 270 -0.65 1.14 18.20
N THR A 271 -0.26 -0.14 18.16
CA THR A 271 1.07 -0.54 18.66
C THR A 271 2.22 -0.12 17.75
N ALA A 272 1.94 0.18 16.48
CA ALA A 272 2.94 0.49 15.46
C ALA A 272 3.25 1.99 15.35
N THR A 273 2.31 2.86 15.74
CA THR A 273 2.48 4.32 15.84
C THR A 273 3.18 4.67 17.15
#